data_AF-A0A484KXI0-F1
#
_entry.id   AF-A0A484KXI0-F1
#
_cell.length_a   1.000
_cell.length_b   1.000
_cell.length_c   1.000
_cell.angle_alpha   90.00
_cell.angle_beta   90.00
_cell.angle_gamma   90.00
#
_symmetry.space_group_name_H-M   'P 1'
#
loop_
_entity.id
_entity.type
_entity.pdbx_description
1 polymer ?
#
loop_
_entity_poly.entity_id
_entity_poly.type
_entity_poly.pdbx_seq_one_letter_code
_entity_poly.pdbx_strand_id
1 'polypeptide(L)'
;MAALSTIADTILPSVEGGNDGEDSVKQFFRTSASMAGTPQHVAWMISKRTEHPKLWLCCLALWLLSTRIGTLVLCGRASLSKDFPFLQSFPHISPQKREEIVRSWSCSSIKLLRIFFMSMKILVLLTFFTQVNDKNGNLSWKAIDYTGPPHPTCKSKRSSMRTSEDDNHMPPEQEEEQRHKRDEDPIVLGPLNRGIIDPTQEPTEQVLHRLLKMEFPISLNPKKKKPQDPTFVIECDAVVVGSGSGGGVVAGVLANAGHKVLVLEKGKYFARSGLSLLEGPTLDQMYLGNGLLATTNMDVLVLAGATVGGGSTINWSASIETPPHVLKEWKEGHKLEVFESEAYKHAMETVSSIMGVQSEEVEDEGFHNTVLRKGCEELGYPVETIPRNTPRDH
;
A
#
# COMPACT_ATOMS: atom_id res chain seq x y z
N MET A 1 -16.32 -0.97 -22.02
CA MET A 1 -15.86 0.41 -21.75
C MET A 1 -17.00 1.38 -21.49
N ALA A 2 -17.95 1.59 -22.41
CA ALA A 2 -19.04 2.56 -22.22
C ALA A 2 -19.76 2.46 -20.85
N ALA A 3 -20.24 1.27 -20.47
CA ALA A 3 -20.89 1.09 -19.16
C ALA A 3 -19.98 1.40 -17.96
N LEU A 4 -18.69 1.06 -18.03
CA LEU A 4 -17.73 1.35 -16.97
C LEU A 4 -17.48 2.86 -16.84
N SER A 5 -17.29 3.56 -17.96
CA SER A 5 -17.14 5.02 -17.97
C SER A 5 -18.38 5.69 -17.39
N THR A 6 -19.58 5.27 -17.81
CA THR A 6 -20.83 5.78 -17.28
C THR A 6 -20.97 5.53 -15.77
N ILE A 7 -20.64 4.34 -15.26
CA ILE A 7 -20.69 4.06 -13.82
C ILE A 7 -19.67 4.92 -13.07
N ALA A 8 -18.44 5.02 -13.58
CA ALA A 8 -17.39 5.82 -12.96
C ALA A 8 -17.80 7.30 -12.87
N ASP A 9 -18.34 7.88 -13.95
CA ASP A 9 -18.88 9.24 -13.96
C ASP A 9 -20.15 9.39 -13.10
N THR A 10 -20.85 8.31 -12.78
CA THR A 10 -21.99 8.37 -11.84
C THR A 10 -21.50 8.39 -10.39
N ILE A 11 -20.40 7.69 -10.10
CA ILE A 11 -19.78 7.65 -8.76
C ILE A 11 -18.99 8.93 -8.48
N LEU A 12 -18.29 9.45 -9.49
CA LEU A 12 -17.48 10.65 -9.43
C LEU A 12 -17.79 11.56 -10.63
N PRO A 13 -18.93 12.28 -10.59
CA PRO A 13 -19.36 13.18 -11.65
C PRO A 13 -18.56 14.48 -11.65
N SER A 14 -18.59 15.19 -12.78
CA SER A 14 -18.26 16.61 -12.81
C SER A 14 -19.40 17.41 -12.16
N VAL A 15 -19.08 18.33 -11.26
CA VAL A 15 -20.04 19.19 -10.57
C VAL A 15 -19.87 20.63 -11.01
N GLU A 16 -20.95 21.24 -11.50
CA GLU A 16 -21.03 22.67 -11.78
C GLU A 16 -21.46 23.41 -10.50
N GLY A 17 -20.50 23.80 -9.65
CA GLY A 17 -20.81 24.51 -8.41
C GLY A 17 -19.58 24.81 -7.58
N GLY A 18 -19.08 26.04 -7.68
CA GLY A 18 -17.88 26.50 -6.98
C GLY A 18 -17.15 27.60 -7.76
N ASN A 19 -17.81 28.73 -8.04
CA ASN A 19 -17.15 29.85 -8.71
C ASN A 19 -16.23 30.65 -7.78
N ASP A 20 -16.35 30.45 -6.47
CA ASP A 20 -15.48 31.05 -5.45
C ASP A 20 -14.46 30.00 -5.00
N GLY A 21 -13.20 30.22 -5.36
CA GLY A 21 -12.10 29.30 -5.09
C GLY A 21 -10.97 29.42 -6.12
N GLU A 22 -9.80 28.91 -5.75
CA GLU A 22 -8.62 28.85 -6.62
C GLU A 22 -8.91 27.97 -7.87
N ASP A 23 -8.23 28.24 -8.98
CA ASP A 23 -8.43 27.53 -10.25
C ASP A 23 -8.24 26.00 -10.14
N SER A 24 -7.38 25.54 -9.23
CA SER A 24 -7.16 24.13 -8.93
C SER A 24 -8.41 23.43 -8.38
N VAL A 25 -9.11 24.09 -7.45
CA VAL A 25 -10.34 23.58 -6.83
C VAL A 25 -11.46 23.53 -7.88
N LYS A 26 -11.56 24.57 -8.71
CA LYS A 26 -12.52 24.60 -9.83
C LYS A 26 -12.27 23.47 -10.83
N GLN A 27 -11.00 23.25 -11.18
CA GLN A 27 -10.61 22.17 -12.08
C GLN A 27 -10.95 20.80 -11.47
N PHE A 28 -10.69 20.60 -10.18
CA PHE A 28 -11.03 19.35 -9.49
C PHE A 28 -12.52 19.04 -9.58
N PHE A 29 -13.41 19.97 -9.22
CA PHE A 29 -14.86 19.73 -9.29
C PHE A 29 -15.38 19.52 -10.71
N ARG A 30 -14.78 20.18 -11.72
CA ARG A 30 -15.18 20.01 -13.13
C ARG A 30 -14.65 18.73 -13.77
N THR A 31 -13.71 18.03 -13.13
CA THR A 31 -13.10 16.82 -13.68
C THR A 31 -13.88 15.59 -13.24
N SER A 32 -14.57 14.93 -14.18
CA SER A 32 -15.19 13.62 -13.91
C SER A 32 -14.15 12.49 -13.93
N ALA A 33 -14.55 11.30 -13.46
CA ALA A 33 -13.71 10.11 -13.55
C ALA A 33 -13.25 9.81 -14.99
N SER A 34 -14.14 9.89 -15.99
CA SER A 34 -13.79 9.62 -17.38
C SER A 34 -12.84 10.65 -17.98
N MET A 35 -12.98 11.93 -17.62
CA MET A 35 -12.05 12.99 -18.02
C MET A 35 -10.63 12.74 -17.48
N ALA A 36 -10.53 12.17 -16.27
CA ALA A 36 -9.26 11.80 -15.65
C ALA A 36 -8.69 10.46 -16.17
N GLY A 37 -9.35 9.78 -17.11
CA GLY A 37 -8.90 8.47 -17.62
C GLY A 37 -9.03 7.32 -16.60
N THR A 38 -9.79 7.51 -15.52
CA THR A 38 -9.99 6.53 -14.45
C THR A 38 -10.62 5.21 -14.95
N PRO A 39 -11.63 5.20 -15.84
CA PRO A 39 -12.23 3.96 -16.33
C PRO A 39 -11.25 3.00 -17.01
N GLN A 40 -10.25 3.53 -17.72
CA GLN A 40 -9.21 2.76 -18.40
C GLN A 40 -8.31 2.07 -17.38
N HIS A 41 -7.89 2.80 -16.35
CA HIS A 41 -7.10 2.27 -15.26
C HIS A 41 -7.88 1.23 -14.44
N VAL A 42 -9.17 1.48 -14.16
CA VAL A 42 -10.05 0.49 -13.50
C VAL A 42 -10.18 -0.78 -14.33
N ALA A 43 -10.41 -0.67 -15.64
CA ALA A 43 -10.47 -1.84 -16.53
C ALA A 43 -9.15 -2.64 -16.51
N TRP A 44 -8.02 -1.92 -16.49
CA TRP A 44 -6.72 -2.54 -16.38
C TRP A 44 -6.51 -3.24 -15.02
N MET A 45 -6.87 -2.61 -13.90
CA MET A 45 -6.81 -3.24 -12.58
C MET A 45 -7.66 -4.51 -12.51
N ILE A 46 -8.92 -4.45 -12.99
CA ILE A 46 -9.83 -5.61 -13.05
C ILE A 46 -9.18 -6.75 -13.85
N SER A 47 -8.51 -6.45 -14.96
CA SER A 47 -7.96 -7.49 -15.85
C SER A 47 -6.59 -8.02 -15.44
N LYS A 48 -5.78 -7.24 -14.71
CA LYS A 48 -4.36 -7.56 -14.46
C LYS A 48 -3.96 -7.61 -12.98
N ARG A 49 -4.72 -7.00 -12.07
CA ARG A 49 -4.30 -6.80 -10.68
C ARG A 49 -5.24 -7.34 -9.62
N THR A 50 -6.50 -7.58 -9.98
CA THR A 50 -7.50 -8.06 -9.02
C THR A 50 -7.58 -9.58 -9.05
N GLU A 51 -7.30 -10.21 -7.92
CA GLU A 51 -7.54 -11.64 -7.72
C GLU A 51 -8.72 -11.81 -6.77
N HIS A 52 -9.90 -12.08 -7.31
CA HIS A 52 -11.10 -12.29 -6.50
C HIS A 52 -12.02 -13.35 -7.13
N PRO A 53 -12.57 -14.31 -6.37
CA PRO A 53 -13.38 -15.41 -6.92
C PRO A 53 -14.65 -14.94 -7.65
N LYS A 54 -15.14 -13.74 -7.34
CA LYS A 54 -16.34 -13.13 -7.96
C LYS A 54 -16.02 -12.09 -9.03
N LEU A 55 -14.76 -11.95 -9.46
CA LEU A 55 -14.36 -10.95 -10.47
C LEU A 55 -15.16 -11.09 -11.78
N TRP A 56 -15.41 -12.32 -12.21
CA TRP A 56 -16.20 -12.61 -13.41
C TRP A 56 -17.63 -12.07 -13.34
N LEU A 57 -18.25 -12.02 -12.15
CA LEU A 57 -19.57 -11.42 -11.94
C LEU A 57 -19.56 -9.91 -12.14
N CYS A 58 -18.45 -9.25 -11.79
CA CYS A 58 -18.26 -7.84 -12.06
C CYS A 58 -18.20 -7.58 -13.58
N CYS A 59 -17.41 -8.38 -14.30
CA CYS A 59 -17.34 -8.31 -15.77
C CYS A 59 -18.70 -8.59 -16.42
N LEU A 60 -19.44 -9.59 -15.93
CA LEU A 60 -20.79 -9.90 -16.39
C LEU A 60 -21.77 -8.74 -16.15
N ALA A 61 -21.74 -8.11 -14.98
CA ALA A 61 -22.58 -6.96 -14.67
C ALA A 61 -22.27 -5.76 -15.59
N LEU A 62 -20.99 -5.45 -15.83
CA LEU A 62 -20.58 -4.41 -16.77
C LEU A 62 -21.03 -4.71 -18.20
N TRP A 63 -20.97 -5.98 -18.62
CA TRP A 63 -21.47 -6.42 -19.91
C TRP A 63 -23.00 -6.27 -20.00
N LEU A 64 -23.75 -6.71 -18.98
CA LEU A 64 -25.21 -6.57 -18.93
C LEU A 64 -25.65 -5.10 -19.01
N LEU A 65 -24.98 -4.20 -18.27
CA LEU A 65 -25.24 -2.75 -18.31
C LEU A 65 -24.94 -2.12 -19.67
N SER A 66 -24.11 -2.77 -20.49
CA SER A 66 -23.85 -2.34 -21.87
C SER A 66 -25.00 -2.70 -22.82
N THR A 67 -25.95 -3.54 -22.39
CA THR A 67 -27.11 -3.97 -23.19
C THR A 67 -28.42 -3.38 -22.64
N ARG A 68 -29.41 -3.15 -23.51
CA ARG A 68 -30.75 -2.68 -23.09
C ARG A 68 -31.44 -3.66 -22.15
N ILE A 69 -31.42 -4.96 -22.49
CA ILE A 69 -32.07 -6.02 -21.70
C ILE A 69 -31.35 -6.22 -20.36
N GLY A 70 -30.02 -6.29 -20.36
CA GLY A 70 -29.25 -6.43 -19.12
C GLY A 70 -29.38 -5.21 -18.20
N THR A 71 -29.52 -4.01 -18.76
CA THR A 71 -29.85 -2.80 -17.99
C THR A 71 -31.23 -2.93 -17.33
N LEU A 72 -32.25 -3.45 -18.02
CA LEU A 72 -33.55 -3.72 -17.40
C LEU A 72 -33.44 -4.70 -16.23
N VAL A 73 -32.62 -5.74 -16.37
CA VAL A 73 -32.39 -6.76 -15.33
C VAL A 73 -31.72 -6.16 -14.09
N LEU A 74 -30.71 -5.30 -14.26
CA LEU A 74 -29.91 -4.77 -13.15
C LEU A 74 -30.47 -3.47 -12.56
N CYS A 75 -31.14 -2.65 -13.37
CA CYS A 75 -31.64 -1.33 -13.00
C CYS A 75 -33.18 -1.29 -12.83
N GLY A 76 -33.87 -2.36 -13.22
CA GLY A 76 -35.33 -2.44 -13.17
C GLY A 76 -36.02 -1.36 -14.01
N ARG A 77 -37.21 -0.94 -13.56
CA ARG A 77 -38.08 0.01 -14.27
C ARG A 77 -37.46 1.40 -14.45
N ALA A 78 -36.43 1.75 -13.68
CA ALA A 78 -35.72 3.03 -13.82
C ALA A 78 -35.02 3.18 -15.20
N SER A 79 -34.77 2.05 -15.88
CA SER A 79 -34.23 2.02 -17.26
C SER A 79 -35.26 2.33 -18.36
N LEU A 80 -36.53 2.51 -18.00
CA LEU A 80 -37.59 2.85 -18.94
C LEU A 80 -37.67 4.36 -19.18
N SER A 81 -37.89 4.74 -20.43
CA SER A 81 -38.12 6.11 -20.90
C SER A 81 -39.52 6.25 -21.50
N LYS A 82 -40.04 7.47 -21.47
CA LYS A 82 -41.25 7.84 -22.20
C LYS A 82 -40.98 8.02 -23.69
N ASP A 83 -39.72 8.29 -24.05
CA ASP A 83 -39.28 8.53 -25.42
C ASP A 83 -38.68 7.27 -26.04
N PHE A 84 -38.81 7.12 -27.37
CA PHE A 84 -38.18 6.02 -28.09
C PHE A 84 -36.65 6.21 -28.16
N PRO A 85 -35.82 5.19 -27.85
CA PRO A 85 -36.21 3.85 -27.43
C PRO A 85 -36.69 3.80 -25.97
N PHE A 86 -37.88 3.21 -25.76
CA PHE A 86 -38.51 3.12 -24.44
C PHE A 86 -37.68 2.34 -23.41
N LEU A 87 -36.80 1.46 -23.87
CA LEU A 87 -35.84 0.75 -23.04
C LEU A 87 -34.43 1.28 -23.33
N GLN A 88 -33.84 1.92 -22.33
CA GLN A 88 -32.49 2.50 -22.42
C GLN A 88 -31.45 1.52 -21.87
N SER A 89 -30.28 1.48 -22.50
CA SER A 89 -29.08 0.90 -21.88
C SER A 89 -28.51 1.88 -20.85
N PHE A 90 -27.76 1.41 -19.86
CA PHE A 90 -27.24 2.24 -18.76
C PHE A 90 -26.56 3.55 -19.20
N PRO A 91 -25.69 3.60 -20.24
CA PRO A 91 -25.07 4.84 -20.71
C PRO A 91 -26.03 5.93 -21.22
N HIS A 92 -27.24 5.54 -21.64
CA HIS A 92 -28.24 6.43 -22.21
C HIS A 92 -29.26 6.93 -21.16
N ILE A 93 -29.16 6.47 -19.91
CA ILE A 93 -30.01 6.91 -18.81
C ILE A 93 -29.51 8.29 -18.32
N SER A 94 -30.44 9.19 -17.97
CA SER A 94 -30.09 10.52 -17.44
C SER A 94 -29.23 10.44 -16.18
N PRO A 95 -28.33 11.40 -15.92
CA PRO A 95 -27.43 11.38 -14.77
C PRO A 95 -28.15 11.17 -13.42
N GLN A 96 -29.26 11.88 -13.20
CA GLN A 96 -30.04 11.82 -11.96
C GLN A 96 -30.63 10.40 -11.74
N LYS A 97 -31.21 9.80 -12.79
CA LYS A 97 -31.70 8.43 -12.71
C LYS A 97 -30.58 7.41 -12.49
N ARG A 98 -29.40 7.63 -13.09
CA ARG A 98 -28.23 6.77 -12.87
C ARG A 98 -27.79 6.81 -11.41
N GLU A 99 -27.77 7.98 -10.80
CA GLU A 99 -27.46 8.14 -9.38
C GLU A 99 -28.46 7.38 -8.51
N GLU A 100 -29.76 7.53 -8.74
CA GLU A 100 -30.80 6.79 -8.03
C GLU A 100 -30.63 5.26 -8.15
N ILE A 101 -30.33 4.78 -9.36
CA ILE A 101 -30.06 3.36 -9.63
C ILE A 101 -28.85 2.88 -8.84
N VAL A 102 -27.71 3.56 -8.98
CA VAL A 102 -26.44 3.18 -8.34
C VAL A 102 -26.59 3.23 -6.82
N ARG A 103 -27.29 4.24 -6.28
CA ARG A 103 -27.62 4.34 -4.86
C ARG A 103 -28.55 3.21 -4.41
N SER A 104 -29.52 2.79 -5.22
CA SER A 104 -30.41 1.67 -4.88
C SER A 104 -29.66 0.35 -4.72
N TRP A 105 -28.55 0.15 -5.45
CA TRP A 105 -27.73 -1.04 -5.34
C TRP A 105 -27.03 -1.15 -3.99
N SER A 106 -26.65 -0.03 -3.35
CA SER A 106 -25.97 -0.02 -2.05
C SER A 106 -26.84 -0.56 -0.91
N CYS A 107 -28.16 -0.34 -0.99
CA CYS A 107 -29.16 -0.79 -0.03
C CYS A 107 -29.97 -2.00 -0.51
N SER A 108 -29.55 -2.66 -1.60
CA SER A 108 -30.33 -3.75 -2.20
C SER A 108 -30.37 -4.99 -1.31
N SER A 109 -31.52 -5.66 -1.26
CA SER A 109 -31.65 -7.00 -0.68
C SER A 109 -30.85 -8.05 -1.47
N ILE A 110 -30.55 -7.79 -2.74
CA ILE A 110 -29.76 -8.66 -3.61
C ILE A 110 -28.27 -8.44 -3.31
N LYS A 111 -27.64 -9.40 -2.63
CA LYS A 111 -26.21 -9.34 -2.23
C LYS A 111 -25.27 -9.04 -3.39
N LEU A 112 -25.53 -9.61 -4.58
CA LEU A 112 -24.68 -9.39 -5.76
C LEU A 112 -24.67 -7.94 -6.24
N LEU A 113 -25.80 -7.22 -6.12
CA LEU A 113 -25.86 -5.80 -6.47
C LEU A 113 -25.07 -4.94 -5.47
N ARG A 114 -25.16 -5.28 -4.17
CA ARG A 114 -24.34 -4.62 -3.13
C ARG A 114 -22.84 -4.83 -3.37
N ILE A 115 -22.43 -6.07 -3.63
CA ILE A 115 -21.03 -6.41 -3.95
C ILE A 115 -20.57 -5.63 -5.18
N PHE A 116 -21.38 -5.60 -6.24
CA PHE A 116 -21.05 -4.87 -7.47
C PHE A 116 -20.90 -3.36 -7.21
N PHE A 117 -21.85 -2.75 -6.50
CA PHE A 117 -21.76 -1.34 -6.10
C PHE A 117 -20.49 -1.05 -5.31
N MET A 118 -20.21 -1.82 -4.25
CA MET A 118 -19.02 -1.60 -3.42
C MET A 118 -17.73 -1.80 -4.20
N SER A 119 -17.68 -2.81 -5.07
CA SER A 119 -16.51 -3.04 -5.93
C SER A 119 -16.26 -1.87 -6.87
N MET A 120 -17.29 -1.36 -7.55
CA MET A 120 -17.15 -0.21 -8.45
C MET A 120 -16.80 1.06 -7.69
N LYS A 121 -17.41 1.31 -6.53
CA LYS A 121 -17.08 2.45 -5.67
C LYS A 121 -15.61 2.43 -5.24
N ILE A 122 -15.14 1.31 -4.70
CA ILE A 122 -13.75 1.16 -4.25
C ILE A 122 -12.80 1.33 -5.43
N LEU A 123 -12.99 0.59 -6.52
CA LEU A 123 -12.07 0.62 -7.66
C LEU A 123 -12.01 2.01 -8.31
N VAL A 124 -13.15 2.68 -8.51
CA VAL A 124 -13.19 4.02 -9.13
C VAL A 124 -12.53 5.06 -8.23
N LEU A 125 -12.91 5.12 -6.94
CA LEU A 125 -12.38 6.13 -6.03
C LEU A 125 -10.88 5.89 -5.76
N LEU A 126 -10.49 4.65 -5.47
CA LEU A 126 -9.09 4.31 -5.25
C LEU A 126 -8.26 4.73 -6.47
N THR A 127 -8.67 4.35 -7.67
CA THR A 127 -7.93 4.69 -8.89
C THR A 127 -7.82 6.20 -9.07
N PHE A 128 -8.93 6.94 -8.95
CA PHE A 128 -8.92 8.37 -9.18
C PHE A 128 -7.97 9.12 -8.23
N PHE A 129 -7.96 8.75 -6.94
CA PHE A 129 -7.12 9.41 -5.95
C PHE A 129 -5.67 8.93 -5.91
N THR A 130 -5.38 7.73 -6.44
CA THR A 130 -4.02 7.15 -6.41
C THR A 130 -3.29 7.17 -7.75
N GLN A 131 -4.00 7.35 -8.87
CA GLN A 131 -3.38 7.42 -10.19
C GLN A 131 -2.46 8.64 -10.30
N VAL A 132 -1.35 8.49 -11.01
CA VAL A 132 -0.41 9.58 -11.25
C VAL A 132 -0.24 9.79 -12.75
N ASN A 133 -0.05 11.03 -13.16
CA ASN A 133 0.28 11.38 -14.55
C ASN A 133 1.76 11.13 -14.85
N ASP A 134 2.19 11.39 -16.09
CA ASP A 134 3.58 11.20 -16.54
C ASP A 134 4.62 12.03 -15.76
N LYS A 135 4.17 13.04 -14.99
CA LYS A 135 5.01 13.89 -14.14
C LYS A 135 4.96 13.47 -12.67
N ASN A 136 4.43 12.28 -12.35
CA ASN A 136 4.21 11.79 -10.99
C ASN A 136 3.31 12.69 -10.13
N GLY A 137 2.39 13.43 -10.75
CA GLY A 137 1.40 14.27 -10.08
C GLY A 137 0.00 13.67 -10.12
N ASN A 138 -0.85 14.02 -9.15
CA ASN A 138 -2.29 13.76 -9.19
C ASN A 138 -3.09 15.07 -9.35
N LEU A 139 -4.25 14.98 -10.00
CA LEU A 139 -5.15 16.10 -10.27
C LEU A 139 -5.77 16.70 -9.00
N SER A 140 -5.96 15.89 -7.95
CA SER A 140 -6.58 16.31 -6.69
C SER A 140 -5.64 17.04 -5.76
N TRP A 141 -4.33 16.78 -5.84
CA TRP A 141 -3.35 17.23 -4.85
C TRP A 141 -3.34 18.74 -4.66
N LYS A 142 -3.28 19.52 -5.75
CA LYS A 142 -3.31 20.99 -5.66
C LYS A 142 -4.63 21.52 -5.10
N ALA A 143 -5.75 20.81 -5.30
CA ALA A 143 -7.06 21.23 -4.78
C ALA A 143 -7.21 20.99 -3.28
N ILE A 144 -6.42 20.07 -2.71
CA ILE A 144 -6.39 19.76 -1.27
C ILE A 144 -5.13 20.31 -0.58
N ASP A 145 -4.44 21.24 -1.24
CA ASP A 145 -3.19 21.86 -0.77
C ASP A 145 -2.08 20.84 -0.44
N TYR A 146 -2.09 19.70 -1.14
CA TYR A 146 -1.03 18.71 -1.05
C TYR A 146 0.00 18.96 -2.15
N THR A 147 1.26 19.13 -1.76
CA THR A 147 2.38 19.43 -2.68
C THR A 147 2.93 18.19 -3.39
N GLY A 148 2.39 17.01 -3.08
CA GLY A 148 2.94 15.74 -3.53
C GLY A 148 4.08 15.25 -2.63
N PRO A 149 4.56 14.01 -2.83
CA PRO A 149 5.71 13.53 -2.09
C PRO A 149 6.95 14.33 -2.46
N PRO A 150 7.89 14.51 -1.52
CA PRO A 150 9.17 15.12 -1.83
C PRO A 150 9.86 14.30 -2.93
N HIS A 151 10.32 14.96 -3.99
CA HIS A 151 11.15 14.29 -4.98
C HIS A 151 12.33 13.62 -4.26
N PRO A 152 12.73 12.40 -4.64
CA PRO A 152 13.90 11.75 -4.07
C PRO A 152 15.11 12.65 -4.35
N THR A 153 15.45 13.47 -3.36
CA THR A 153 16.61 14.35 -3.42
C THR A 153 17.81 13.43 -3.33
N CYS A 154 18.55 13.29 -4.43
CA CYS A 154 19.92 12.86 -4.37
C CYS A 154 20.68 13.90 -3.51
N LYS A 155 20.71 13.70 -2.19
CA LYS A 155 21.55 14.47 -1.28
C LYS A 155 23.00 14.02 -1.46
N SER A 156 23.55 14.25 -2.66
CA SER A 156 25.00 14.25 -2.94
C SER A 156 25.40 15.65 -3.43
N LYS A 157 25.16 16.66 -2.59
CA LYS A 157 25.76 17.99 -2.72
C LYS A 157 26.00 18.59 -1.33
N ARG A 158 26.79 17.90 -0.51
CA ARG A 158 27.34 18.48 0.72
C ARG A 158 28.65 17.80 1.15
N SER A 159 29.58 17.60 0.22
CA SER A 159 31.00 17.35 0.60
C SER A 159 32.05 17.68 -0.47
N SER A 160 31.79 18.59 -1.41
CA SER A 160 32.84 19.11 -2.31
C SER A 160 32.89 20.64 -2.27
N MET A 161 33.17 21.17 -1.09
CA MET A 161 33.74 22.51 -0.97
C MET A 161 35.12 22.35 -0.33
N ARG A 162 36.04 21.77 -1.12
CA ARG A 162 37.48 21.96 -0.97
C ARG A 162 38.05 22.25 -2.37
N THR A 163 38.66 23.42 -2.42
CA THR A 163 39.45 24.07 -3.46
C THR A 163 40.48 23.20 -4.18
N SER A 164 40.55 23.35 -5.51
CA SER A 164 41.74 23.51 -6.39
C SER A 164 41.36 23.01 -7.79
N GLU A 165 41.18 23.88 -8.80
CA GLU A 165 42.24 24.26 -9.75
C GLU A 165 43.13 23.06 -10.13
N ASP A 166 42.74 22.33 -11.18
CA ASP A 166 43.63 21.78 -12.19
C ASP A 166 42.79 21.12 -13.32
N ASP A 167 42.77 21.79 -14.48
CA ASP A 167 42.24 21.25 -15.73
C ASP A 167 43.20 20.18 -16.27
N ASN A 168 42.81 18.90 -16.14
CA ASN A 168 43.38 17.83 -16.96
C ASN A 168 42.25 16.96 -17.51
N HIS A 169 42.15 16.98 -18.85
CA HIS A 169 41.25 16.18 -19.67
C HIS A 169 41.55 14.68 -19.48
N MET A 170 40.59 13.92 -18.95
CA MET A 170 40.68 12.45 -18.85
C MET A 170 39.80 11.77 -19.92
N PRO A 171 40.20 10.60 -20.46
CA PRO A 171 39.45 9.93 -21.53
C PRO A 171 38.14 9.27 -21.06
N PRO A 172 37.11 9.14 -21.93
CA PRO A 172 35.78 8.64 -21.58
C PRO A 172 35.74 7.22 -20.99
N GLU A 173 36.73 6.40 -21.33
CA GLU A 173 36.79 4.98 -20.93
C GLU A 173 37.08 4.79 -19.44
N GLN A 174 37.67 5.78 -18.77
CA GLN A 174 37.91 5.73 -17.32
C GLN A 174 36.71 6.26 -16.49
N GLU A 175 35.77 6.98 -17.11
CA GLU A 175 34.50 7.35 -16.45
C GLU A 175 33.54 6.17 -16.32
N GLU A 176 33.53 5.24 -17.28
CA GLU A 176 32.66 4.05 -17.24
C GLU A 176 33.16 3.01 -16.25
N GLU A 177 34.47 2.81 -16.12
CA GLU A 177 35.05 1.95 -15.08
C GLU A 177 34.87 2.55 -13.67
N GLN A 178 34.93 3.88 -13.51
CA GLN A 178 34.60 4.52 -12.24
C GLN A 178 33.09 4.52 -11.96
N ARG A 179 32.21 4.50 -12.98
CA ARG A 179 30.76 4.28 -12.79
C ARG A 179 30.45 2.87 -12.31
N HIS A 180 31.21 1.86 -12.74
CA HIS A 180 31.09 0.48 -12.27
C HIS A 180 31.82 0.19 -10.94
N LYS A 181 32.81 1.01 -10.55
CA LYS A 181 33.57 0.90 -9.28
C LYS A 181 33.18 1.92 -8.20
N ARG A 182 32.25 2.83 -8.47
CA ARG A 182 31.54 3.53 -7.38
C ARG A 182 30.68 2.47 -6.71
N ASP A 183 31.25 1.82 -5.70
CA ASP A 183 30.51 1.06 -4.70
C ASP A 183 29.19 1.79 -4.45
N GLU A 184 28.08 1.14 -4.81
CA GLU A 184 26.74 1.71 -4.70
C GLU A 184 26.57 2.21 -3.26
N ASP A 185 26.39 3.52 -3.11
CA ASP A 185 26.44 4.22 -1.83
C ASP A 185 25.55 3.49 -0.80
N PRO A 186 26.05 3.07 0.38
CA PRO A 186 25.29 2.28 1.35
C PRO A 186 23.94 2.91 1.74
N ILE A 187 23.83 4.23 1.60
CA ILE A 187 22.60 4.99 1.82
C ILE A 187 21.52 4.66 0.77
N VAL A 188 21.92 4.43 -0.48
CA VAL A 188 21.02 4.11 -1.59
C VAL A 188 20.51 2.68 -1.45
N LEU A 189 21.37 1.75 -1.07
CA LEU A 189 21.01 0.35 -0.91
C LEU A 189 20.32 0.05 0.41
N GLY A 190 20.54 0.86 1.44
CA GLY A 190 19.95 0.66 2.76
C GLY A 190 20.63 -0.43 3.59
N PRO A 191 20.36 -0.47 4.91
CA PRO A 191 21.16 -1.24 5.87
C PRO A 191 21.03 -2.75 5.73
N LEU A 192 19.91 -3.25 5.18
CA LEU A 192 19.68 -4.70 5.05
C LEU A 192 20.22 -5.29 3.75
N ASN A 193 20.59 -4.46 2.76
CA ASN A 193 20.92 -4.92 1.41
C ASN A 193 21.95 -6.05 1.37
N ARG A 194 22.98 -5.96 2.22
CA ARG A 194 24.04 -6.98 2.31
C ARG A 194 23.47 -8.39 2.55
N GLY A 195 22.40 -8.50 3.35
CA GLY A 195 21.73 -9.76 3.70
C GLY A 195 20.58 -10.16 2.77
N ILE A 196 20.15 -9.30 1.85
CA ILE A 196 19.05 -9.61 0.93
C ILE A 196 19.56 -10.48 -0.22
N ILE A 197 18.93 -11.63 -0.42
CA ILE A 197 19.20 -12.54 -1.54
C ILE A 197 17.88 -12.72 -2.30
N ASP A 198 17.85 -12.34 -3.58
CA ASP A 198 16.68 -12.55 -4.44
C ASP A 198 16.97 -13.65 -5.47
N PRO A 199 16.56 -14.91 -5.23
CA PRO A 199 16.82 -16.02 -6.13
C PRO A 199 16.03 -15.92 -7.46
N THR A 200 15.10 -14.96 -7.59
CA THR A 200 14.37 -14.72 -8.84
C THR A 200 15.10 -13.77 -9.78
N GLN A 201 16.04 -12.98 -9.26
CA GLN A 201 16.84 -12.01 -10.01
C GLN A 201 18.31 -12.43 -10.13
N GLU A 202 18.81 -13.22 -9.17
CA GLU A 202 20.21 -13.64 -9.10
C GLU A 202 20.41 -15.07 -9.67
N PRO A 203 21.46 -15.31 -10.49
CA PRO A 203 21.85 -16.66 -10.88
C PRO A 203 22.17 -17.54 -9.66
N THR A 204 21.83 -18.83 -9.73
CA THR A 204 22.01 -19.77 -8.61
C THR A 204 23.45 -19.82 -8.07
N GLU A 205 24.45 -19.72 -8.93
CA GLU A 205 25.87 -19.73 -8.53
C GLU A 205 26.23 -18.51 -7.66
N GLN A 206 25.67 -17.34 -7.96
CA GLN A 206 25.88 -16.12 -7.18
C GLN A 206 25.20 -16.24 -5.81
N VAL A 207 23.97 -16.76 -5.77
CA VAL A 207 23.25 -17.03 -4.52
C VAL A 207 24.05 -17.97 -3.62
N LEU A 208 24.54 -19.09 -4.16
CA LEU A 208 25.35 -20.06 -3.42
C LEU A 208 26.64 -19.43 -2.89
N HIS A 209 27.34 -18.66 -3.73
CA HIS A 209 28.56 -17.96 -3.32
C HIS A 209 28.31 -16.96 -2.18
N ARG A 210 27.21 -16.19 -2.24
CA ARG A 210 26.84 -15.24 -1.17
C ARG A 210 26.50 -15.94 0.13
N LEU A 211 25.75 -17.05 0.07
CA LEU A 211 25.41 -17.87 1.24
C LEU A 211 26.66 -18.45 1.90
N LEU A 212 27.61 -18.99 1.10
CA LEU A 212 28.89 -19.49 1.61
C LEU A 212 29.73 -18.36 2.24
N LYS A 213 29.73 -17.16 1.64
CA LYS A 213 30.40 -15.97 2.21
C LYS A 213 29.78 -15.50 3.53
N MET A 214 28.51 -15.80 3.76
CA MET A 214 27.80 -15.59 5.04
C MET A 214 27.95 -16.77 6.02
N GLU A 215 28.75 -17.77 5.64
CA GLU A 215 29.06 -18.98 6.40
C GLU A 215 27.83 -19.85 6.68
N PHE A 216 26.86 -19.87 5.77
CA PHE A 216 25.81 -20.89 5.79
C PHE A 216 26.33 -22.19 5.16
N PRO A 217 26.26 -23.34 5.86
CA PRO A 217 26.56 -24.63 5.25
C PRO A 217 25.54 -24.95 4.16
N ILE A 218 26.02 -25.48 3.03
CA ILE A 218 25.18 -25.82 1.88
C ILE A 218 25.49 -27.22 1.39
N SER A 219 24.44 -28.01 1.23
CA SER A 219 24.49 -29.34 0.63
C SER A 219 23.84 -29.32 -0.76
N LEU A 220 24.62 -29.58 -1.81
CA LEU A 220 24.08 -29.73 -3.17
C LEU A 220 23.36 -31.07 -3.32
N ASN A 221 22.27 -31.10 -4.08
CA ASN A 221 21.56 -32.34 -4.40
C ASN A 221 21.82 -32.74 -5.86
N PRO A 222 22.91 -33.48 -6.16
CA PRO A 222 23.29 -33.82 -7.52
C PRO A 222 22.34 -34.82 -8.21
N LYS A 223 21.37 -35.40 -7.49
CA LYS A 223 20.41 -36.37 -8.02
C LYS A 223 18.98 -35.88 -7.79
N LYS A 224 18.55 -34.88 -8.55
CA LYS A 224 17.13 -34.50 -8.68
C LYS A 224 16.37 -35.72 -9.22
N LYS A 225 15.70 -36.50 -8.36
CA LYS A 225 14.93 -37.69 -8.77
C LYS A 225 13.52 -37.32 -9.17
N LYS A 226 12.99 -36.22 -8.62
CA LYS A 226 11.68 -35.64 -8.94
C LYS A 226 11.81 -34.13 -9.20
N PRO A 227 10.90 -33.52 -9.99
CA PRO A 227 10.92 -32.07 -10.27
C PRO A 227 10.89 -31.19 -9.01
N GLN A 228 10.25 -31.71 -7.96
CA GLN A 228 10.04 -31.06 -6.67
C GLN A 228 11.17 -31.29 -5.66
N ASP A 229 12.21 -32.06 -6.01
CA ASP A 229 13.39 -32.19 -5.15
C ASP A 229 14.19 -30.87 -5.17
N PRO A 230 14.67 -30.39 -4.01
CA PRO A 230 15.44 -29.16 -3.95
C PRO A 230 16.78 -29.33 -4.66
N THR A 231 17.23 -28.28 -5.36
CA THR A 231 18.53 -28.25 -6.04
C THR A 231 19.69 -28.20 -5.04
N PHE A 232 19.50 -27.52 -3.91
CA PHE A 232 20.44 -27.44 -2.79
C PHE A 232 19.69 -27.24 -1.48
N VAL A 233 20.34 -27.52 -0.36
CA VAL A 233 19.83 -27.39 1.00
C VAL A 233 20.74 -26.44 1.77
N ILE A 234 20.17 -25.44 2.42
CA ILE A 234 20.86 -24.52 3.32
C ILE A 234 20.66 -25.02 4.74
N GLU A 235 21.74 -25.21 5.50
CA GLU A 235 21.66 -25.54 6.93
C GLU A 235 21.73 -24.26 7.76
N CYS A 236 20.87 -24.15 8.77
CA CYS A 236 20.79 -23.00 9.67
C CYS A 236 20.18 -23.44 11.00
N ASP A 237 20.37 -22.65 12.05
CA ASP A 237 19.82 -22.95 13.37
C ASP A 237 18.31 -22.66 13.44
N ALA A 238 17.85 -21.64 12.70
CA ALA A 238 16.44 -21.26 12.66
C ALA A 238 16.04 -20.67 11.29
N VAL A 239 14.80 -20.96 10.89
CA VAL A 239 14.14 -20.31 9.75
C VAL A 239 12.95 -19.51 10.25
N VAL A 240 12.90 -18.23 9.92
CA VAL A 240 11.78 -17.34 10.21
C VAL A 240 11.04 -17.07 8.90
N VAL A 241 9.75 -17.41 8.85
CA VAL A 241 8.91 -17.17 7.67
C VAL A 241 8.09 -15.90 7.89
N GLY A 242 8.40 -14.87 7.10
CA GLY A 242 7.85 -13.52 7.20
C GLY A 242 8.73 -12.60 8.04
N SER A 243 9.05 -11.43 7.49
CA SER A 243 9.93 -10.43 8.12
C SER A 243 9.18 -9.31 8.86
N GLY A 244 7.88 -9.51 9.13
CA GLY A 244 7.00 -8.54 9.79
C GLY A 244 7.35 -8.23 11.25
N SER A 245 6.50 -7.46 11.95
CA SER A 245 6.73 -7.00 13.34
C SER A 245 7.15 -8.11 14.32
N GLY A 246 6.56 -9.31 14.20
CA GLY A 246 6.97 -10.46 15.02
C GLY A 246 8.23 -11.15 14.50
N GLY A 247 8.27 -11.44 13.19
CA GLY A 247 9.37 -12.18 12.57
C GLY A 247 10.71 -11.45 12.63
N GLY A 248 10.71 -10.12 12.42
CA GLY A 248 11.90 -9.29 12.53
C GLY A 248 12.48 -9.30 13.95
N VAL A 249 11.64 -9.24 14.98
CA VAL A 249 12.07 -9.31 16.39
C VAL A 249 12.66 -10.69 16.69
N VAL A 250 11.98 -11.77 16.32
CA VAL A 250 12.47 -13.15 16.54
C VAL A 250 13.82 -13.36 15.84
N ALA A 251 13.93 -12.94 14.59
CA ALA A 251 15.17 -13.06 13.83
C ALA A 251 16.32 -12.27 14.48
N GLY A 252 16.06 -11.04 14.91
CA GLY A 252 17.04 -10.19 15.58
C GLY A 252 17.51 -10.78 16.91
N VAL A 253 16.59 -11.28 17.74
CA VAL A 253 16.91 -11.90 19.04
C VAL A 253 17.76 -13.15 18.86
N LEU A 254 17.38 -14.05 17.94
CA LEU A 254 18.12 -15.29 17.67
C LEU A 254 19.51 -15.00 17.08
N ALA A 255 19.59 -14.07 16.12
CA ALA A 255 20.86 -13.68 15.53
C ALA A 255 21.81 -13.04 16.55
N ASN A 256 21.29 -12.18 17.44
CA ASN A 256 22.08 -11.58 18.52
C ASN A 256 22.55 -12.60 19.57
N ALA A 257 21.86 -13.73 19.71
CA ALA A 257 22.30 -14.87 20.50
C ALA A 257 23.36 -15.75 19.79
N GLY A 258 23.75 -15.41 18.56
CA GLY A 258 24.78 -16.10 17.78
C GLY A 258 24.26 -17.19 16.85
N HIS A 259 22.94 -17.36 16.70
CA HIS A 259 22.36 -18.34 15.79
C HIS A 259 22.45 -17.90 14.32
N LYS A 260 22.67 -18.86 13.41
CA LYS A 260 22.52 -18.66 11.96
C LYS A 260 21.04 -18.71 11.62
N VAL A 261 20.45 -17.55 11.34
CA VAL A 261 19.02 -17.39 11.06
C VAL A 261 18.79 -17.06 9.59
N LEU A 262 17.90 -17.81 8.94
CA LEU A 262 17.41 -17.49 7.60
C LEU A 262 16.00 -16.88 7.70
N VAL A 263 15.79 -15.70 7.10
CA VAL A 263 14.48 -15.07 7.03
C VAL A 263 13.93 -15.20 5.61
N LEU A 264 12.74 -15.78 5.47
CA LEU A 264 12.06 -15.94 4.20
C LEU A 264 10.94 -14.90 4.07
N GLU A 265 11.05 -14.00 3.11
CA GLU A 265 10.04 -12.99 2.82
C GLU A 265 9.48 -13.18 1.41
N LYS A 266 8.17 -13.07 1.26
CA LYS A 266 7.50 -13.14 -0.05
C LYS A 266 7.64 -11.82 -0.80
N GLY A 267 7.64 -10.71 -0.07
CA GLY A 267 7.78 -9.36 -0.59
C GLY A 267 9.21 -9.00 -1.01
N LYS A 268 9.34 -7.82 -1.61
CA LYS A 268 10.64 -7.24 -1.98
C LYS A 268 11.21 -6.39 -0.84
N TYR A 269 12.51 -6.15 -0.89
CA TYR A 269 13.16 -5.14 -0.06
C TYR A 269 13.18 -3.79 -0.78
N PHE A 270 12.80 -2.72 -0.08
CA PHE A 270 12.93 -1.35 -0.56
C PHE A 270 13.72 -0.54 0.46
N ALA A 271 14.86 0.01 0.05
CA ALA A 271 15.56 1.01 0.83
C ALA A 271 14.74 2.30 0.90
N ARG A 272 14.94 3.11 1.95
CA ARG A 272 14.20 4.38 2.14
C ARG A 272 14.33 5.32 0.93
N SER A 273 15.51 5.37 0.34
CA SER A 273 15.85 6.13 -0.88
C SER A 273 15.13 5.62 -2.14
N GLY A 274 14.75 4.34 -2.16
CA GLY A 274 14.06 3.68 -3.26
C GLY A 274 12.54 3.69 -3.15
N LEU A 275 11.97 4.24 -2.07
CA LEU A 275 10.52 4.37 -1.92
C LEU A 275 10.01 5.45 -2.88
N SER A 276 9.00 5.11 -3.68
CA SER A 276 8.37 6.08 -4.59
C SER A 276 7.66 7.20 -3.83
N LEU A 277 7.17 6.90 -2.62
CA LEU A 277 6.26 7.74 -1.83
C LEU A 277 4.95 8.09 -2.55
N LEU A 278 4.67 7.44 -3.69
CA LEU A 278 3.44 7.57 -4.45
C LEU A 278 2.52 6.42 -4.07
N GLU A 279 1.27 6.73 -3.73
CA GLU A 279 0.32 5.74 -3.19
C GLU A 279 0.09 4.57 -4.17
N GLY A 280 -0.26 4.85 -5.43
CA GLY A 280 -0.51 3.82 -6.45
C GLY A 280 0.64 2.82 -6.62
N PRO A 281 1.86 3.27 -7.00
CA PRO A 281 3.03 2.38 -7.11
C PRO A 281 3.37 1.65 -5.81
N THR A 282 3.18 2.28 -4.66
CA THR A 282 3.47 1.68 -3.34
C THR A 282 2.49 0.55 -3.02
N LEU A 283 1.18 0.73 -3.30
CA LEU A 283 0.18 -0.33 -3.17
C LEU A 283 0.56 -1.56 -4.01
N ASP A 284 1.03 -1.35 -5.23
CA ASP A 284 1.42 -2.44 -6.13
C ASP A 284 2.66 -3.21 -5.69
N GLN A 285 3.62 -2.50 -5.10
CA GLN A 285 4.94 -3.05 -4.80
C GLN A 285 5.01 -3.65 -3.40
N MET A 286 4.26 -3.09 -2.46
CA MET A 286 4.47 -3.33 -1.02
C MET A 286 3.24 -3.89 -0.31
N TYR A 287 2.09 -4.02 -0.97
CA TYR A 287 0.87 -4.57 -0.37
C TYR A 287 0.47 -5.89 -1.01
N LEU A 288 0.04 -6.83 -0.18
CA LEU A 288 -0.53 -8.09 -0.61
C LEU A 288 -1.80 -7.84 -1.44
N GLY A 289 -1.88 -8.48 -2.61
CA GLY A 289 -3.00 -8.28 -3.54
C GLY A 289 -3.07 -6.86 -4.10
N ASN A 290 -1.95 -6.13 -4.17
CA ASN A 290 -1.86 -4.76 -4.67
C ASN A 290 -2.78 -3.79 -3.90
N GLY A 291 -2.99 -4.04 -2.60
CA GLY A 291 -3.92 -3.27 -1.76
C GLY A 291 -5.40 -3.59 -1.97
N LEU A 292 -5.73 -4.61 -2.77
CA LEU A 292 -7.11 -5.02 -3.10
C LEU A 292 -7.53 -6.35 -2.48
N LEU A 293 -6.83 -6.82 -1.44
CA LEU A 293 -7.21 -8.03 -0.71
C LEU A 293 -8.51 -7.77 0.07
N ALA A 294 -9.59 -8.46 -0.29
CA ALA A 294 -10.90 -8.27 0.33
C ALA A 294 -11.57 -9.59 0.70
N THR A 295 -12.55 -9.53 1.61
CA THR A 295 -13.42 -10.67 1.89
C THR A 295 -14.27 -11.03 0.66
N THR A 296 -14.74 -12.27 0.57
CA THR A 296 -15.48 -12.73 -0.63
C THR A 296 -16.78 -11.96 -0.92
N ASN A 297 -17.31 -11.26 0.08
CA ASN A 297 -18.48 -10.37 0.00
C ASN A 297 -18.12 -8.89 -0.13
N MET A 298 -16.83 -8.52 -0.23
CA MET A 298 -16.34 -7.14 -0.35
C MET A 298 -16.73 -6.21 0.82
N ASP A 299 -17.19 -6.77 1.95
CA ASP A 299 -17.58 -5.99 3.13
C ASP A 299 -16.35 -5.47 3.90
N VAL A 300 -15.21 -6.17 3.79
CA VAL A 300 -13.95 -5.77 4.43
C VAL A 300 -12.81 -5.82 3.40
N LEU A 301 -12.08 -4.71 3.33
CA LEU A 301 -10.80 -4.61 2.64
C LEU A 301 -9.68 -4.76 3.67
N VAL A 302 -8.68 -5.59 3.38
CA VAL A 302 -7.55 -5.87 4.25
C VAL A 302 -6.29 -5.34 3.60
N LEU A 303 -5.63 -4.39 4.25
CA LEU A 303 -4.30 -3.93 3.86
C LEU A 303 -3.26 -4.73 4.63
N ALA A 304 -2.49 -5.55 3.91
CA ALA A 304 -1.42 -6.36 4.48
C ALA A 304 -0.12 -6.10 3.71
N GLY A 305 0.97 -5.88 4.42
CA GLY A 305 2.28 -5.65 3.80
C GLY A 305 2.83 -6.91 3.14
N ALA A 306 3.35 -6.77 1.93
CA ALA A 306 4.09 -7.77 1.17
C ALA A 306 5.45 -7.18 0.75
N THR A 307 6.24 -6.82 1.74
CA THR A 307 7.55 -6.19 1.64
C THR A 307 8.40 -6.63 2.84
N VAL A 308 9.72 -6.49 2.77
CA VAL A 308 10.56 -6.66 3.97
C VAL A 308 10.10 -5.71 5.07
N GLY A 309 9.91 -6.24 6.28
CA GLY A 309 9.26 -5.57 7.42
C GLY A 309 7.73 -5.71 7.46
N GLY A 310 7.11 -6.24 6.41
CA GLY A 310 5.68 -6.55 6.35
C GLY A 310 4.80 -5.33 6.70
N GLY A 311 3.85 -5.53 7.61
CA GLY A 311 2.91 -4.50 8.03
C GLY A 311 3.56 -3.31 8.74
N SER A 312 4.69 -3.46 9.42
CA SER A 312 5.36 -2.33 10.09
C SER A 312 6.03 -1.39 9.10
N THR A 313 6.31 -1.82 7.86
CA THR A 313 6.86 -0.95 6.82
C THR A 313 5.82 -0.02 6.21
N ILE A 314 4.55 -0.43 6.22
CA ILE A 314 3.45 0.26 5.53
C ILE A 314 2.43 0.91 6.49
N ASN A 315 2.69 0.86 7.81
CA ASN A 315 1.79 1.43 8.79
C ASN A 315 1.99 2.94 8.94
N TRP A 316 1.21 3.54 9.83
CA TRP A 316 1.23 4.96 10.18
C TRP A 316 1.98 5.27 11.49
N SER A 317 2.96 4.44 11.86
CA SER A 317 3.88 4.65 13.00
C SER A 317 3.29 4.65 14.42
N ALA A 318 1.96 4.54 14.58
CA ALA A 318 1.33 4.43 15.89
C ALA A 318 1.85 3.21 16.67
N SER A 319 2.31 3.45 17.90
CA SER A 319 2.96 2.47 18.76
C SER A 319 2.27 2.44 20.13
N ILE A 320 1.08 1.83 20.16
CA ILE A 320 0.19 1.83 21.32
C ILE A 320 0.50 0.61 22.20
N GLU A 321 0.70 0.82 23.50
CA GLU A 321 0.83 -0.27 24.45
C GLU A 321 -0.45 -1.10 24.54
N THR A 322 -0.32 -2.38 24.89
CA THR A 322 -1.50 -3.23 25.04
C THR A 322 -2.33 -2.75 26.24
N PRO A 323 -3.62 -2.39 26.04
CA PRO A 323 -4.41 -1.82 27.12
C PRO A 323 -4.56 -2.80 28.30
N PRO A 324 -4.58 -2.33 29.56
CA PRO A 324 -4.66 -3.20 30.74
C PRO A 324 -5.87 -4.15 30.72
N HIS A 325 -7.02 -3.70 30.21
CA HIS A 325 -8.22 -4.54 30.12
C HIS A 325 -8.05 -5.71 29.13
N VAL A 326 -7.28 -5.51 28.06
CA VAL A 326 -6.97 -6.57 27.07
C VAL A 326 -6.01 -7.60 27.67
N LEU A 327 -4.98 -7.15 28.38
CA LEU A 327 -4.05 -8.05 29.08
C LEU A 327 -4.78 -8.93 30.10
N LYS A 328 -5.68 -8.32 30.87
CA LYS A 328 -6.54 -9.02 31.82
C LYS A 328 -7.46 -10.04 31.12
N GLU A 329 -8.09 -9.64 30.02
CA GLU A 329 -8.93 -10.53 29.21
C GLU A 329 -8.13 -11.75 28.70
N TRP A 330 -6.93 -11.54 28.17
CA TRP A 330 -6.09 -12.64 27.68
C TRP A 330 -5.63 -13.58 28.78
N LYS A 331 -5.26 -13.04 29.95
CA LYS A 331 -4.91 -13.88 31.10
C LYS A 331 -6.11 -14.64 31.64
N GLU A 332 -7.17 -13.94 32.03
CA GLU A 332 -8.29 -14.54 32.77
C GLU A 332 -9.25 -15.31 31.85
N GLY A 333 -9.61 -14.70 30.72
CA GLY A 333 -10.55 -15.27 29.76
C GLY A 333 -9.95 -16.38 28.90
N HIS A 334 -8.66 -16.25 28.54
CA HIS A 334 -7.97 -17.18 27.64
C HIS A 334 -6.85 -18.00 28.30
N LYS A 335 -6.60 -17.81 29.60
CA LYS A 335 -5.60 -18.56 30.39
C LYS A 335 -4.17 -18.38 29.88
N LEU A 336 -3.86 -17.20 29.34
CA LEU A 336 -2.53 -16.85 28.83
C LEU A 336 -1.76 -16.05 29.88
N GLU A 337 -1.19 -16.75 30.87
CA GLU A 337 -0.56 -16.14 32.06
C GLU A 337 0.58 -15.17 31.75
N VAL A 338 1.25 -15.34 30.60
CA VAL A 338 2.36 -14.49 30.17
C VAL A 338 1.99 -13.01 30.08
N PHE A 339 0.74 -12.66 29.75
CA PHE A 339 0.35 -11.28 29.44
C PHE A 339 0.20 -10.35 30.66
N GLU A 340 0.19 -10.87 31.89
CA GLU A 340 0.39 -10.04 33.11
C GLU A 340 1.70 -10.40 33.84
N SER A 341 2.66 -11.03 33.16
CA SER A 341 3.96 -11.33 33.73
C SER A 341 4.93 -10.15 33.59
N GLU A 342 5.91 -10.08 34.49
CA GLU A 342 7.04 -9.14 34.36
C GLU A 342 7.82 -9.35 33.05
N ALA A 343 7.82 -10.59 32.52
CA ALA A 343 8.48 -10.89 31.26
C ALA A 343 7.82 -10.16 30.07
N TYR A 344 6.48 -10.07 30.03
CA TYR A 344 5.77 -9.34 28.99
C TYR A 344 5.98 -7.83 29.10
N LYS A 345 5.91 -7.31 30.33
CA LYS A 345 6.18 -5.89 30.60
C LYS A 345 7.59 -5.51 30.14
N HIS A 346 8.60 -6.30 30.52
CA HIS A 346 9.98 -6.07 30.11
C HIS A 346 10.17 -6.19 28.58
N ALA A 347 9.47 -7.13 27.92
CA ALA A 347 9.49 -7.25 26.47
C ALA A 347 8.91 -6.00 25.79
N MET A 348 7.79 -5.47 26.29
CA MET A 348 7.18 -4.24 25.77
C MET A 348 8.12 -3.05 25.92
N GLU A 349 8.69 -2.85 27.11
CA GLU A 349 9.67 -1.78 27.38
C GLU A 349 10.89 -1.88 26.46
N THR A 350 11.42 -3.10 26.27
CA THR A 350 12.58 -3.36 25.41
C THR A 350 12.30 -3.04 23.95
N VAL A 351 11.16 -3.53 23.41
CA VAL A 351 10.80 -3.28 22.01
C VAL A 351 10.50 -1.80 21.78
N SER A 352 9.76 -1.14 22.67
CA SER A 352 9.49 0.29 22.59
C SER A 352 10.77 1.13 22.62
N SER A 353 11.75 0.74 23.44
CA SER A 353 13.06 1.39 23.50
C SER A 353 13.85 1.22 22.19
N ILE A 354 13.91 0.00 21.65
CA ILE A 354 14.59 -0.29 20.36
C ILE A 354 13.93 0.49 19.21
N MET A 355 12.60 0.57 19.19
CA MET A 355 11.85 1.30 18.18
C MET A 355 11.94 2.82 18.37
N GLY A 356 12.42 3.31 19.51
CA GLY A 356 12.47 4.74 19.82
C GLY A 356 11.08 5.36 19.93
N VAL A 357 10.12 4.65 20.54
CA VAL A 357 8.75 5.15 20.71
C VAL A 357 8.77 6.41 21.58
N GLN A 358 8.10 7.46 21.11
CA GLN A 358 7.96 8.73 21.79
C GLN A 358 6.49 8.97 22.12
N SER A 359 6.22 9.42 23.35
CA SER A 359 4.89 9.74 23.87
C SER A 359 4.79 11.18 24.38
N GLU A 360 5.78 12.02 24.04
CA GLU A 360 5.82 13.42 24.46
C GLU A 360 4.80 14.28 23.69
N GLU A 361 4.53 15.48 24.22
CA GLU A 361 3.65 16.45 23.59
C GLU A 361 4.13 16.80 22.19
N VAL A 362 3.18 16.84 21.24
CA VAL A 362 3.45 17.18 19.85
C VAL A 362 3.71 18.68 19.77
N GLU A 363 4.90 19.07 19.31
CA GLU A 363 5.27 20.49 19.16
C GLU A 363 4.35 21.20 18.14
N ASP A 364 4.11 20.55 16.99
CA ASP A 364 3.27 21.07 15.91
C ASP A 364 2.06 20.15 15.65
N GLU A 365 0.94 20.44 16.31
CA GLU A 365 -0.34 19.75 16.08
C GLU A 365 -1.00 20.24 14.77
N GLY A 366 -1.34 19.32 13.86
CA GLY A 366 -2.07 19.65 12.65
C GLY A 366 -3.50 20.15 12.92
N PHE A 367 -3.98 21.09 12.10
CA PHE A 367 -5.28 21.76 12.28
C PHE A 367 -6.46 20.80 12.56
N HIS A 368 -6.57 19.70 11.82
CA HIS A 368 -7.64 18.72 12.02
C HIS A 368 -7.59 18.06 13.41
N ASN A 369 -6.39 17.72 13.90
CA ASN A 369 -6.22 17.14 15.23
C ASN A 369 -6.56 18.18 16.31
N THR A 370 -6.14 19.44 16.13
CA THR A 370 -6.48 20.53 17.05
C THR A 370 -7.99 20.74 17.18
N VAL A 371 -8.72 20.74 16.06
CA VAL A 371 -10.17 20.89 16.07
C VAL A 371 -10.83 19.70 16.78
N LEU A 372 -10.38 18.47 16.48
CA LEU A 372 -10.92 17.27 17.11
C LEU A 372 -10.67 17.25 18.63
N ARG A 373 -9.43 17.51 19.05
CA ARG A 373 -9.05 17.56 20.46
C ARG A 373 -9.87 18.60 21.22
N LYS A 374 -9.99 19.83 20.71
CA LYS A 374 -10.81 20.88 21.34
C LYS A 374 -12.26 20.47 21.48
N GLY A 375 -12.85 19.88 20.44
CA GLY A 375 -14.22 19.37 20.50
C GLY A 375 -14.40 18.26 21.54
N CYS A 376 -13.42 17.36 21.67
CA CYS A 376 -13.42 16.33 22.71
C CYS A 376 -13.32 16.95 24.12
N GLU A 377 -12.40 17.91 24.32
CA GLU A 377 -12.23 18.62 25.60
C GLU A 377 -13.49 19.38 26.01
N GLU A 378 -14.14 20.11 25.08
CA GLU A 378 -15.40 20.84 25.34
C GLU A 378 -16.55 19.91 25.73
N LEU A 379 -16.57 18.68 25.21
CA LEU A 379 -17.58 17.66 25.53
C LEU A 379 -17.20 16.80 26.76
N GLY A 380 -16.02 17.03 27.36
CA GLY A 380 -15.53 16.26 28.50
C GLY A 380 -15.04 14.85 28.18
N TYR A 381 -14.68 14.58 26.92
CA TYR A 381 -14.06 13.32 26.51
C TYR A 381 -12.56 13.32 26.79
N PRO A 382 -11.98 12.20 27.26
CA PRO A 382 -10.54 12.09 27.45
C PRO A 382 -9.81 12.14 26.10
N VAL A 383 -8.69 12.85 26.06
CA VAL A 383 -7.82 12.96 24.89
C VAL A 383 -6.38 12.68 25.32
N GLU A 384 -5.68 11.87 24.52
CA GLU A 384 -4.28 11.52 24.73
C GLU A 384 -3.53 11.58 23.39
N THR A 385 -2.24 11.91 23.45
CA THR A 385 -1.35 11.85 22.30
C THR A 385 -1.02 10.39 21.98
N ILE A 386 -1.20 9.98 20.72
CA ILE A 386 -0.84 8.63 20.27
C ILE A 386 0.70 8.52 20.22
N PRO A 387 1.32 7.56 20.94
CA PRO A 387 2.76 7.37 20.86
C PRO A 387 3.19 6.91 19.45
N ARG A 388 4.33 7.42 18.97
CA ARG A 388 4.83 7.15 17.61
C ARG A 388 6.31 6.75 17.64
N ASN A 389 6.73 5.88 16.73
CA ASN A 389 8.14 5.51 16.54
C ASN A 389 8.83 6.39 15.48
N THR A 390 8.53 7.69 15.48
CA THR A 390 9.10 8.70 14.57
C THR A 390 9.84 9.77 15.38
N PRO A 391 10.80 10.48 14.76
CA PRO A 391 11.37 11.69 15.34
C PRO A 391 10.31 12.74 15.72
N ARG A 392 10.65 13.65 16.64
CA ARG A 392 9.74 14.72 17.11
C ARG A 392 9.36 15.72 16.02
N ASP A 393 10.27 15.95 15.07
CA ASP A 393 10.14 16.87 13.95
C ASP A 393 9.48 16.22 12.71
N HIS A 394 8.87 15.04 12.88
CA HIS A 394 8.19 14.32 11.80
C HIS A 394 6.76 14.81 11.55
#